data_AF-A0A968HMY5-F1
#
_entry.id   AF-A0A968HMY5-F1
#
_cell.length_a   1.000
_cell.length_b   1.000
_cell.length_c   1.000
_cell.angle_alpha   90.00
_cell.angle_beta   90.00
_cell.angle_gamma   90.00
#
_symmetry.space_group_name_H-M   'P 1'
#
loop_
_entity.id
_entity.type
_entity.pdbx_description
1 polymer ?
#
loop_
_entity_poly.entity_id
_entity_poly.type
_entity_poly.pdbx_seq_one_letter_code
_entity_poly.pdbx_strand_id
1 'polypeptide(L)'
;MRLATTATPTTPTRARAPARWPPAATASCRPGSRTATRAAGRSADCDSDCTLAECGDGTINAAAGEDCDDGNQTATDECTNTCKAAACGDGIVQAGVEGCDDGNQTDNDDCSNACEPTLDPQCGMAYTMLTEANRNDVFNDGNAGIEFCDRVGSMNKSPDWQGPGWYRFSGAAGTTMPTSATTDFDCGTDASGWLNGALPSKSDGVVDRVVCFAFFGNPCTYDEDVKVVNCGDFYLFQLPDVPQCSLRYCGD
;
A
#
# COMPACT_ATOMS: atom_id res chain seq x y z
N MET A 1 96.79 -43.53 -30.14
CA MET A 1 95.69 -44.44 -30.52
C MET A 1 95.09 -45.04 -29.26
N ARG A 2 93.99 -44.47 -28.75
CA ARG A 2 93.09 -45.07 -27.76
C ARG A 2 91.77 -44.28 -27.76
N LEU A 3 90.68 -45.03 -27.81
CA LEU A 3 89.33 -44.63 -28.20
C LEU A 3 88.63 -43.78 -27.14
N ALA A 4 87.85 -42.79 -27.59
CA ALA A 4 86.86 -42.07 -26.78
C ALA A 4 85.50 -42.77 -26.90
N THR A 5 84.94 -43.18 -25.76
CA THR A 5 83.61 -43.77 -25.61
C THR A 5 82.57 -42.66 -25.45
N THR A 6 81.54 -42.68 -26.28
CA THR A 6 80.39 -41.77 -26.25
C THR A 6 79.36 -42.23 -25.21
N ALA A 7 78.94 -41.33 -24.32
CA ALA A 7 77.80 -41.51 -23.41
C ALA A 7 76.57 -40.79 -23.95
N THR A 8 75.42 -41.47 -23.94
CA THR A 8 74.11 -40.98 -24.40
C THR A 8 73.43 -40.08 -23.34
N PRO A 9 72.72 -39.01 -23.75
CA PRO A 9 72.02 -38.12 -22.83
C PRO A 9 70.63 -38.66 -22.45
N THR A 10 70.28 -38.62 -21.17
CA THR A 10 68.95 -38.93 -20.62
C THR A 10 68.07 -37.69 -20.57
N THR A 11 66.84 -37.81 -21.06
CA THR A 11 65.82 -36.75 -21.11
C THR A 11 65.23 -36.49 -19.71
N PRO A 12 65.09 -35.23 -19.25
CA PRO A 12 64.49 -34.94 -17.94
C PRO A 12 62.96 -35.03 -17.99
N THR A 13 62.38 -35.76 -17.04
CA THR A 13 60.94 -35.91 -16.84
C THR A 13 60.34 -34.60 -16.31
N ARG A 14 59.37 -34.04 -17.03
CA ARG A 14 58.68 -32.78 -16.66
C ARG A 14 57.67 -33.05 -15.54
N ALA A 15 57.90 -32.51 -14.35
CA ALA A 15 56.94 -32.55 -13.24
C ALA A 15 55.68 -31.73 -13.57
N ARG A 16 54.50 -32.29 -13.33
CA ARG A 16 53.18 -31.65 -13.53
C ARG A 16 52.92 -30.67 -12.38
N ALA A 17 52.61 -29.42 -12.68
CA ALA A 17 52.18 -28.44 -11.68
C ALA A 17 50.80 -28.81 -11.09
N PRO A 18 50.51 -28.49 -9.82
CA PRO A 18 49.20 -28.74 -9.21
C PRO A 18 48.13 -27.87 -9.88
N ALA A 19 46.96 -28.47 -10.13
CA ALA A 19 45.81 -27.78 -10.70
C ALA A 19 45.36 -26.65 -9.75
N ARG A 20 45.41 -25.40 -10.23
CA ARG A 20 44.69 -24.29 -9.60
C ARG A 20 43.21 -24.47 -9.91
N TRP A 21 42.41 -24.81 -8.91
CA TRP A 21 40.96 -24.78 -9.02
C TRP A 21 40.52 -23.30 -9.20
N PRO A 22 39.64 -22.97 -10.15
CA PRO A 22 39.03 -21.65 -10.19
C PRO A 22 38.23 -21.41 -8.89
N PRO A 23 38.06 -20.13 -8.46
CA PRO A 23 37.15 -19.82 -7.36
C PRO A 23 35.76 -20.39 -7.68
N ALA A 24 35.07 -20.89 -6.66
CA ALA A 24 33.72 -21.45 -6.79
C ALA A 24 32.84 -20.49 -7.61
N ALA A 25 32.37 -20.96 -8.76
CA ALA A 25 31.35 -20.23 -9.50
C ALA A 25 30.13 -20.08 -8.58
N THR A 26 29.65 -18.86 -8.39
CA THR A 26 28.35 -18.61 -7.79
C THR A 26 27.33 -19.44 -8.55
N ALA A 27 26.56 -20.28 -7.85
CA ALA A 27 25.57 -21.14 -8.46
C ALA A 27 24.46 -20.27 -9.08
N SER A 28 24.58 -19.97 -10.38
CA SER A 28 23.53 -19.24 -11.11
C SER A 28 22.39 -20.22 -11.45
N CYS A 29 21.15 -19.84 -11.14
CA CYS A 29 19.99 -20.57 -11.64
C CYS A 29 20.06 -20.59 -13.17
N ARG A 30 19.99 -21.78 -13.75
CA ARG A 30 20.03 -21.99 -15.21
C ARG A 30 18.73 -22.65 -15.63
N PRO A 31 17.66 -21.86 -15.86
CA PRO A 31 16.40 -22.39 -16.34
C PRO A 31 16.60 -23.28 -17.57
N GLY A 32 16.13 -24.53 -17.52
CA GLY A 32 16.22 -25.49 -18.62
C GLY A 32 17.56 -26.21 -18.82
N SER A 33 18.55 -26.07 -17.93
CA SER A 33 19.83 -26.77 -18.02
C SER A 33 19.75 -28.21 -17.49
N ARG A 34 19.65 -29.20 -18.39
CA ARG A 34 19.73 -30.65 -18.06
C ARG A 34 21.14 -31.15 -17.71
N THR A 35 22.15 -30.29 -17.71
CA THR A 35 23.53 -30.67 -17.39
C THR A 35 23.74 -30.61 -15.89
N ALA A 36 23.41 -31.72 -15.23
CA ALA A 36 23.62 -31.95 -13.82
C ALA A 36 25.11 -31.84 -13.47
N THR A 37 25.52 -30.70 -12.91
CA THR A 37 26.74 -30.64 -12.10
C THR A 37 26.41 -29.85 -10.82
N ARG A 38 25.69 -30.53 -9.92
CA ARG A 38 25.43 -30.18 -8.51
C ARG A 38 25.03 -28.73 -8.21
N ALA A 39 23.73 -28.48 -8.33
CA ALA A 39 22.90 -27.92 -7.25
C ALA A 39 21.44 -28.31 -7.55
N ALA A 40 21.08 -29.58 -7.30
CA ALA A 40 19.68 -30.01 -7.34
C ALA A 40 19.09 -29.70 -5.96
N GLY A 41 18.44 -28.56 -5.82
CA GLY A 41 17.87 -28.10 -4.56
C GLY A 41 17.57 -26.60 -4.60
N ARG A 42 16.59 -26.20 -3.80
CA ARG A 42 16.19 -24.81 -3.63
C ARG A 42 17.38 -23.94 -3.22
N SER A 43 17.53 -22.79 -3.86
CA SER A 43 18.49 -21.74 -3.52
C SER A 43 17.77 -20.39 -3.47
N ALA A 44 18.50 -19.34 -3.09
CA ALA A 44 17.97 -17.98 -3.08
C ALA A 44 17.48 -17.48 -4.46
N ASP A 45 17.90 -18.13 -5.55
CA ASP A 45 17.59 -17.70 -6.92
C ASP A 45 16.86 -18.80 -7.73
N CYS A 46 16.60 -19.97 -7.15
CA CYS A 46 16.18 -21.14 -7.94
C CYS A 46 15.32 -22.11 -7.14
N ASP A 47 14.28 -22.64 -7.77
CA ASP A 47 13.41 -23.66 -7.18
C ASP A 47 13.91 -25.08 -7.40
N SER A 48 13.18 -26.03 -6.82
CA SER A 48 13.52 -27.45 -6.92
C SER A 48 13.43 -28.03 -8.33
N ASP A 49 12.66 -27.41 -9.22
CA ASP A 49 12.50 -27.79 -10.63
C ASP A 49 13.32 -26.89 -11.59
N CYS A 50 14.20 -26.06 -11.03
CA CYS A 50 15.08 -25.14 -11.73
C CYS A 50 14.37 -23.97 -12.43
N THR A 51 13.18 -23.57 -12.00
CA THR A 51 12.63 -22.23 -12.27
C THR A 51 13.31 -21.18 -11.40
N LEU A 52 13.10 -19.90 -11.75
CA LEU A 52 13.55 -18.80 -10.90
C LEU A 52 12.64 -18.73 -9.68
N ALA A 53 13.24 -18.58 -8.50
CA ALA A 53 12.49 -18.34 -7.28
C ALA A 53 11.80 -16.97 -7.36
N GLU A 54 10.49 -16.98 -7.57
CA GLU A 54 9.66 -15.78 -7.68
C GLU A 54 8.40 -15.92 -6.83
N CYS A 55 8.09 -14.89 -6.04
CA CYS A 55 6.87 -14.88 -5.25
C CYS A 55 5.61 -14.89 -6.14
N GLY A 56 4.71 -15.83 -5.88
CA GLY A 56 3.49 -16.05 -6.65
C GLY A 56 3.65 -17.02 -7.81
N ASP A 57 4.73 -17.82 -7.84
CA ASP A 57 4.96 -18.82 -8.89
C ASP A 57 4.33 -20.20 -8.60
N GLY A 58 3.71 -20.35 -7.44
CA GLY A 58 3.07 -21.56 -6.94
C GLY A 58 4.00 -22.46 -6.12
N THR A 59 5.23 -22.03 -5.83
CA THR A 59 6.27 -22.84 -5.18
C THR A 59 6.94 -22.12 -4.02
N ILE A 60 6.58 -22.48 -2.79
CA ILE A 60 7.27 -21.96 -1.60
C ILE A 60 8.77 -22.30 -1.61
N ASN A 61 9.61 -21.26 -1.64
CA ASN A 61 11.06 -21.33 -1.58
C ASN A 61 11.64 -20.61 -0.34
N ALA A 62 11.69 -21.33 0.78
CA ALA A 62 12.32 -20.85 2.01
C ALA A 62 13.80 -20.45 1.87
N ALA A 63 14.52 -20.91 0.84
CA ALA A 63 15.91 -20.48 0.60
C ALA A 63 16.00 -19.08 -0.02
N ALA A 64 14.93 -18.62 -0.69
CA ALA A 64 14.74 -17.25 -1.17
C ALA A 64 14.09 -16.32 -0.12
N GLY A 65 13.66 -16.86 1.03
CA GLY A 65 13.07 -16.10 2.13
C GLY A 65 11.54 -16.06 2.13
N GLU A 66 10.91 -16.90 1.33
CA GLU A 66 9.46 -17.03 1.22
C GLU A 66 8.89 -17.85 2.39
N ASP A 67 7.89 -17.30 3.06
CA ASP A 67 7.15 -17.95 4.15
C ASP A 67 5.84 -18.59 3.63
N CYS A 68 5.31 -18.08 2.53
CA CYS A 68 4.14 -18.57 1.79
C CYS A 68 4.31 -18.35 0.28
N ASP A 69 3.43 -18.96 -0.52
CA ASP A 69 3.22 -18.69 -1.94
C ASP A 69 1.83 -19.23 -2.30
N ASP A 70 0.95 -18.39 -2.84
CA ASP A 70 -0.42 -18.75 -3.27
C ASP A 70 -0.60 -18.76 -4.80
N GLY A 71 0.51 -18.69 -5.54
CA GLY A 71 0.53 -18.80 -7.00
C GLY A 71 0.00 -17.58 -7.74
N ASN A 72 -0.08 -16.41 -7.10
CA ASN A 72 -0.48 -15.18 -7.77
C ASN A 72 0.20 -13.90 -7.20
N GLN A 73 -0.14 -12.72 -7.73
CA GLN A 73 0.43 -11.42 -7.33
C GLN A 73 -0.60 -10.47 -6.71
N THR A 74 -1.64 -11.04 -6.12
CA THR A 74 -2.59 -10.33 -5.27
C THR A 74 -1.97 -10.28 -3.89
N ALA A 75 -1.97 -9.12 -3.24
CA ALA A 75 -1.41 -9.01 -1.90
C ALA A 75 -2.48 -9.19 -0.80
N THR A 76 -3.75 -9.21 -1.20
CA THR A 76 -4.92 -9.16 -0.31
C THR A 76 -5.54 -10.54 -0.08
N ASP A 77 -4.86 -11.63 -0.40
CA ASP A 77 -5.30 -13.00 -0.19
C ASP A 77 -4.36 -13.69 0.82
N GLU A 78 -4.12 -15.00 0.72
CA GLU A 78 -3.40 -15.73 1.76
C GLU A 78 -1.91 -15.39 1.84
N CYS A 79 -1.31 -14.87 0.77
CA CYS A 79 0.10 -14.51 0.71
C CYS A 79 0.31 -13.11 0.12
N THR A 80 1.08 -12.25 0.80
CA THR A 80 1.42 -10.93 0.26
C THR A 80 2.40 -11.06 -0.92
N ASN A 81 2.49 -10.03 -1.75
CA ASN A 81 3.48 -9.92 -2.85
C ASN A 81 4.96 -9.91 -2.40
N THR A 82 5.21 -10.00 -1.09
CA THR A 82 6.55 -10.15 -0.50
C THR A 82 6.81 -11.55 0.07
N CYS A 83 5.91 -12.50 -0.22
CA CYS A 83 5.93 -13.88 0.23
C CYS A 83 5.96 -14.00 1.76
N LYS A 84 5.20 -13.10 2.40
CA LYS A 84 4.84 -13.14 3.81
C LYS A 84 3.36 -13.45 3.92
N ALA A 85 3.00 -14.32 4.85
CA ALA A 85 1.59 -14.64 5.09
C ALA A 85 0.87 -13.34 5.46
N ALA A 86 -0.31 -13.13 4.87
CA ALA A 86 -1.16 -12.02 5.26
C ALA A 86 -1.45 -12.10 6.76
N ALA A 87 -1.30 -10.97 7.45
CA ALA A 87 -1.47 -10.92 8.89
C ALA A 87 -1.94 -9.54 9.35
N CYS A 88 -2.91 -9.55 10.24
CA CYS A 88 -3.37 -8.35 10.92
C CYS A 88 -2.23 -7.47 11.49
N GLY A 89 -2.24 -6.21 11.06
CA GLY A 89 -1.26 -5.19 11.38
C GLY A 89 -0.06 -5.16 10.41
N ASP A 90 -0.14 -5.80 9.24
CA ASP A 90 0.92 -5.77 8.22
C ASP A 90 0.76 -4.65 7.18
N GLY A 91 -0.36 -3.92 7.26
CA GLY A 91 -0.70 -2.79 6.39
C GLY A 91 -1.45 -3.20 5.13
N ILE A 92 -1.87 -4.46 5.01
CA ILE A 92 -2.56 -5.00 3.84
C ILE A 92 -3.80 -5.76 4.28
N VAL A 93 -4.99 -5.22 3.98
CA VAL A 93 -6.25 -5.89 4.30
C VAL A 93 -6.42 -7.19 3.51
N GLN A 94 -6.50 -8.31 4.22
CA GLN A 94 -6.84 -9.62 3.65
C GLN A 94 -8.33 -9.69 3.28
N ALA A 95 -8.61 -9.70 1.97
CA ALA A 95 -9.94 -9.72 1.40
C ALA A 95 -10.78 -10.91 1.88
N GLY A 96 -11.91 -10.62 2.52
CA GLY A 96 -12.84 -11.63 3.01
C GLY A 96 -12.44 -12.29 4.34
N VAL A 97 -11.29 -11.92 4.91
CA VAL A 97 -10.84 -12.37 6.24
C VAL A 97 -10.79 -11.21 7.22
N GLU A 98 -10.20 -10.08 6.83
CA GLU A 98 -10.01 -8.90 7.67
C GLU A 98 -11.03 -7.81 7.34
N GLY A 99 -11.56 -7.15 8.37
CA GLY A 99 -12.46 -6.01 8.22
C GLY A 99 -11.72 -4.67 8.11
N CYS A 100 -10.48 -4.61 8.58
CA CYS A 100 -9.55 -3.48 8.50
C CYS A 100 -8.10 -3.99 8.72
N ASP A 101 -7.12 -3.13 8.45
CA ASP A 101 -5.72 -3.29 8.87
C ASP A 101 -5.10 -1.89 8.90
N ASP A 102 -4.51 -1.48 10.04
CA ASP A 102 -3.92 -0.15 10.24
C ASP A 102 -2.37 -0.19 10.32
N GLY A 103 -1.78 -1.30 9.87
CA GLY A 103 -0.34 -1.49 9.76
C GLY A 103 0.39 -1.55 11.09
N ASN A 104 -0.32 -1.77 12.21
CA ASN A 104 0.30 -1.85 13.52
C ASN A 104 -0.40 -2.85 14.46
N GLN A 105 0.15 -3.04 15.67
CA GLN A 105 -0.40 -3.97 16.68
C GLN A 105 -0.91 -3.24 17.94
N THR A 106 -1.29 -1.99 17.79
CA THR A 106 -1.95 -1.22 18.83
C THR A 106 -3.42 -1.62 18.85
N ASP A 107 -4.02 -1.65 20.03
CA ASP A 107 -5.44 -1.98 20.16
C ASP A 107 -6.21 -0.71 20.49
N ASN A 108 -7.44 -0.60 19.98
CA ASN A 108 -8.36 0.54 20.16
C ASN A 108 -8.00 1.83 19.37
N ASP A 109 -7.31 1.71 18.25
CA ASP A 109 -7.11 2.73 17.20
C ASP A 109 -7.85 2.34 15.91
N ASP A 110 -7.40 2.76 14.73
CA ASP A 110 -8.17 2.67 13.48
C ASP A 110 -8.57 1.23 13.12
N CYS A 111 -7.77 0.23 13.55
CA CYS A 111 -8.12 -1.17 13.47
C CYS A 111 -7.78 -1.90 14.77
N SER A 112 -8.63 -2.83 15.23
CA SER A 112 -8.27 -3.64 16.40
C SER A 112 -7.22 -4.68 16.04
N ASN A 113 -6.51 -5.20 17.05
CA ASN A 113 -5.60 -6.34 16.91
C ASN A 113 -6.28 -7.66 16.48
N ALA A 114 -7.62 -7.66 16.38
CA ALA A 114 -8.40 -8.76 15.83
C ALA A 114 -8.79 -8.53 14.36
N CYS A 115 -8.30 -7.45 13.73
CA CYS A 115 -8.70 -6.99 12.40
C CYS A 115 -10.20 -6.78 12.23
N GLU A 116 -10.85 -6.48 13.35
CA GLU A 116 -12.20 -5.97 13.40
C GLU A 116 -12.14 -4.46 13.45
N PRO A 117 -12.96 -3.75 12.64
CA PRO A 117 -13.07 -2.31 12.75
C PRO A 117 -13.43 -1.95 14.18
N THR A 118 -12.67 -1.07 14.82
CA THR A 118 -13.09 -0.56 16.12
C THR A 118 -14.35 0.27 15.90
N LEU A 119 -15.49 -0.26 16.36
CA LEU A 119 -16.69 0.55 16.45
C LEU A 119 -16.45 1.56 17.57
N ASP A 120 -16.47 2.85 17.24
CA ASP A 120 -16.38 3.85 18.30
C ASP A 120 -17.53 3.65 19.31
N PRO A 121 -17.27 3.64 20.63
CA PRO A 121 -18.30 3.37 21.62
C PRO A 121 -19.45 4.39 21.62
N GLN A 122 -19.23 5.59 21.09
CA GLN A 122 -20.21 6.67 21.09
C GLN A 122 -21.16 6.60 19.88
N CYS A 123 -20.63 6.23 18.71
CA CYS A 123 -21.40 6.14 17.46
C CYS A 123 -21.73 4.70 17.04
N GLY A 124 -20.99 3.70 17.51
CA GLY A 124 -21.18 2.30 17.16
C GLY A 124 -20.94 1.99 15.69
N MET A 125 -20.14 2.80 14.99
CA MET A 125 -19.86 2.67 13.57
C MET A 125 -18.36 2.67 13.31
N ALA A 126 -17.93 1.86 12.34
CA ALA A 126 -16.59 1.92 11.77
C ALA A 126 -16.45 3.17 10.90
N TYR A 127 -15.27 3.78 10.89
CA TYR A 127 -14.97 4.94 10.06
C TYR A 127 -13.49 4.98 9.67
N THR A 128 -13.19 5.78 8.65
CA THR A 128 -11.82 6.06 8.19
C THR A 128 -11.43 7.50 8.55
N MET A 129 -10.16 7.70 8.89
CA MET A 129 -9.64 9.01 9.26
C MET A 129 -9.16 9.80 8.04
N LEU A 130 -9.65 11.03 7.89
CA LEU A 130 -9.11 12.01 6.95
C LEU A 130 -8.16 12.93 7.72
N THR A 131 -6.87 12.89 7.39
CA THR A 131 -5.81 13.49 8.22
C THR A 131 -4.86 14.40 7.46
N GLU A 132 -4.91 14.38 6.13
CA GLU A 132 -3.98 15.11 5.28
C GLU A 132 -4.07 16.63 5.49
N ALA A 133 -2.92 17.27 5.74
CA ALA A 133 -2.86 18.70 6.04
C ALA A 133 -3.37 19.58 4.88
N ASN A 134 -3.19 19.13 3.65
CA ASN A 134 -3.67 19.85 2.47
C ASN A 134 -5.18 19.74 2.27
N ARG A 135 -5.92 18.99 3.10
CA ARG A 135 -7.39 18.88 3.08
C ARG A 135 -8.08 20.00 3.86
N ASN A 136 -7.34 20.71 4.71
CA ASN A 136 -7.90 21.78 5.50
C ASN A 136 -8.30 22.97 4.62
N ASP A 137 -9.41 23.63 4.94
CA ASP A 137 -9.99 24.73 4.17
C ASP A 137 -9.12 26.00 4.16
N VAL A 138 -8.17 26.14 5.09
CA VAL A 138 -7.17 27.21 5.07
C VAL A 138 -5.96 26.88 4.18
N PHE A 139 -5.86 25.66 3.67
CA PHE A 139 -4.83 25.28 2.70
C PHE A 139 -5.27 25.69 1.30
N ASN A 140 -4.58 26.66 0.70
CA ASN A 140 -4.74 27.07 -0.68
C ASN A 140 -3.36 27.33 -1.29
N ASP A 141 -2.99 26.57 -2.32
CA ASP A 141 -1.71 26.72 -3.00
C ASP A 141 -1.80 27.48 -4.32
N GLY A 142 -2.99 27.97 -4.68
CA GLY A 142 -3.26 28.68 -5.93
C GLY A 142 -3.11 27.81 -7.18
N ASN A 143 -3.43 26.52 -7.08
CA ASN A 143 -3.28 25.52 -8.16
C ASN A 143 -1.81 25.32 -8.57
N ALA A 144 -0.93 25.32 -7.56
CA ALA A 144 0.50 25.12 -7.75
C ALA A 144 0.92 23.65 -7.57
N GLY A 145 0.04 22.81 -7.02
CA GLY A 145 0.31 21.46 -6.58
C GLY A 145 -0.34 20.37 -7.45
N ILE A 146 -0.43 19.18 -6.85
CA ILE A 146 -1.23 18.08 -7.40
C ILE A 146 -2.62 18.23 -6.81
N GLU A 147 -3.61 18.38 -7.70
CA GLU A 147 -5.01 18.44 -7.29
C GLU A 147 -5.53 17.04 -7.03
N PHE A 148 -5.86 16.79 -5.76
CA PHE A 148 -6.39 15.52 -5.29
C PHE A 148 -7.91 15.43 -5.48
N CYS A 149 -8.43 14.21 -5.56
CA CYS A 149 -9.86 13.96 -5.63
C CYS A 149 -10.30 12.76 -4.77
N ASP A 150 -11.45 12.88 -4.11
CA ASP A 150 -12.02 11.82 -3.26
C ASP A 150 -12.88 10.85 -4.10
N ARG A 151 -12.22 10.17 -5.05
CA ARG A 151 -12.86 9.21 -5.97
C ARG A 151 -11.97 8.02 -6.28
N VAL A 152 -12.46 6.81 -5.99
CA VAL A 152 -11.74 5.56 -6.29
C VAL A 152 -11.49 5.40 -7.79
N GLY A 153 -10.33 4.85 -8.15
CA GLY A 153 -9.92 4.62 -9.54
C GLY A 153 -9.42 5.86 -10.28
N SER A 154 -9.35 7.01 -9.61
CA SER A 154 -8.80 8.24 -10.18
C SER A 154 -7.28 8.29 -10.05
N MET A 155 -6.59 8.91 -11.03
CA MET A 155 -5.13 9.02 -11.02
C MET A 155 -4.60 9.86 -9.84
N ASN A 156 -5.33 10.90 -9.45
CA ASN A 156 -4.99 11.75 -8.30
C ASN A 156 -5.92 11.49 -7.11
N LYS A 157 -6.28 10.22 -6.86
CA LYS A 157 -7.06 9.85 -5.66
C LYS A 157 -6.33 10.35 -4.41
N SER A 158 -7.04 11.01 -3.49
CA SER A 158 -6.47 11.38 -2.19
C SER A 158 -5.89 10.14 -1.50
N PRO A 159 -4.66 10.19 -0.96
CA PRO A 159 -4.02 9.07 -0.27
C PRO A 159 -4.85 8.49 0.88
N ASP A 160 -5.53 9.33 1.68
CA ASP A 160 -6.39 8.92 2.80
C ASP A 160 -7.82 8.53 2.38
N TRP A 161 -8.16 8.59 1.07
CA TRP A 161 -9.47 8.19 0.56
C TRP A 161 -9.52 6.68 0.26
N GLN A 162 -10.46 5.99 0.92
CA GLN A 162 -10.68 4.54 0.77
C GLN A 162 -11.96 4.19 0.02
N GLY A 163 -12.66 5.19 -0.53
CA GLY A 163 -13.95 5.02 -1.21
C GLY A 163 -15.16 5.36 -0.34
N PRO A 164 -16.38 5.17 -0.84
CA PRO A 164 -17.59 5.55 -0.12
C PRO A 164 -17.67 4.92 1.27
N GLY A 165 -17.93 5.72 2.31
CA GLY A 165 -17.87 5.23 3.68
C GLY A 165 -18.11 6.29 4.73
N TRP A 166 -18.00 5.91 6.00
CA TRP A 166 -18.00 6.86 7.12
C TRP A 166 -16.59 7.38 7.34
N TYR A 167 -16.47 8.70 7.46
CA TYR A 167 -15.21 9.38 7.64
C TYR A 167 -15.24 10.33 8.82
N ARG A 168 -14.07 10.51 9.45
CA ARG A 168 -13.81 11.50 10.48
C ARG A 168 -12.66 12.38 10.05
N PHE A 169 -12.85 13.70 10.11
CA PHE A 169 -11.75 14.65 9.99
C PHE A 169 -10.98 14.70 11.31
N SER A 170 -9.64 14.67 11.22
CA SER A 170 -8.79 14.81 12.40
C SER A 170 -7.40 15.37 12.06
N GLY A 171 -6.64 15.72 13.10
CA GLY A 171 -5.27 16.15 12.95
C GLY A 171 -5.16 17.45 12.16
N ALA A 172 -4.28 17.47 11.15
CA ALA A 172 -4.01 18.67 10.35
C ALA A 172 -5.12 18.97 9.33
N ALA A 173 -6.00 18.01 9.03
CA ALA A 173 -7.14 18.25 8.16
C ALA A 173 -8.23 19.10 8.84
N GLY A 174 -8.22 19.22 10.18
CA GLY A 174 -9.31 19.80 10.95
C GLY A 174 -10.09 18.75 11.72
N THR A 175 -11.23 19.12 12.29
CA THR A 175 -12.08 18.19 13.07
C THR A 175 -13.50 18.07 12.54
N THR A 176 -13.90 18.95 11.64
CA THR A 176 -15.20 18.96 10.98
C THR A 176 -15.05 19.29 9.49
N MET A 177 -16.15 19.32 8.75
CA MET A 177 -16.17 20.00 7.45
C MET A 177 -16.52 21.49 7.66
N PRO A 178 -16.00 22.41 6.82
CA PRO A 178 -16.43 23.79 6.85
C PRO A 178 -17.93 23.88 6.59
N THR A 179 -18.64 24.72 7.36
CA THR A 179 -20.11 24.93 7.25
C THR A 179 -20.48 26.20 6.48
N SER A 180 -19.47 26.81 5.86
CA SER A 180 -19.60 27.95 4.95
C SER A 180 -18.83 27.67 3.67
N ALA A 181 -19.23 28.34 2.59
CA ALA A 181 -18.57 28.18 1.30
C ALA A 181 -17.08 28.49 1.38
N THR A 182 -16.29 27.52 0.90
CA THR A 182 -14.87 27.64 0.61
C THR A 182 -14.65 28.39 -0.70
N THR A 183 -13.39 28.63 -1.03
CA THR A 183 -12.94 29.25 -2.28
C THR A 183 -12.29 28.23 -3.21
N ASP A 184 -12.11 28.65 -4.47
CA ASP A 184 -11.42 27.85 -5.49
C ASP A 184 -9.98 27.53 -5.00
N PHE A 185 -9.53 26.29 -5.24
CA PHE A 185 -8.18 25.79 -4.87
C PHE A 185 -7.93 25.58 -3.36
N ASP A 186 -8.96 25.70 -2.53
CA ASP A 186 -8.86 25.25 -1.15
C ASP A 186 -8.76 23.71 -1.08
N CYS A 187 -8.21 23.20 0.03
CA CYS A 187 -8.18 21.77 0.32
C CYS A 187 -7.41 20.93 -0.72
N GLY A 188 -6.49 21.55 -1.46
CA GLY A 188 -5.61 20.88 -2.42
C GLY A 188 -6.37 20.18 -3.53
N THR A 189 -7.44 20.83 -3.99
CA THR A 189 -8.29 20.38 -5.10
C THR A 189 -8.78 21.58 -5.90
N ASP A 190 -9.21 21.39 -7.15
CA ASP A 190 -9.80 22.48 -7.94
C ASP A 190 -11.15 22.94 -7.35
N ALA A 191 -11.99 21.99 -6.91
CA ALA A 191 -13.34 22.24 -6.42
C ALA A 191 -13.54 21.76 -4.97
N SER A 192 -13.66 22.72 -4.07
CA SER A 192 -13.55 22.53 -2.62
C SER A 192 -14.90 22.20 -1.99
N GLY A 193 -15.03 21.03 -1.37
CA GLY A 193 -16.28 20.54 -0.77
C GLY A 193 -16.52 21.06 0.64
N TRP A 194 -17.66 21.68 0.89
CA TRP A 194 -18.10 22.18 2.21
C TRP A 194 -19.52 21.72 2.54
N LEU A 195 -19.85 21.61 3.82
CA LEU A 195 -21.16 21.14 4.28
C LEU A 195 -22.20 22.26 4.20
N ASN A 196 -23.18 22.11 3.32
CA ASN A 196 -24.29 23.05 3.19
C ASN A 196 -25.35 22.80 4.27
N GLY A 197 -25.12 23.41 5.43
CA GLY A 197 -26.06 23.39 6.56
C GLY A 197 -25.33 23.28 7.90
N ALA A 198 -26.11 23.32 8.98
CA ALA A 198 -25.57 23.17 10.32
C ALA A 198 -25.24 21.70 10.64
N LEU A 199 -24.14 21.49 11.36
CA LEU A 199 -23.80 20.21 11.98
C LEU A 199 -24.91 19.77 12.96
N PRO A 200 -25.22 18.46 13.03
CA PRO A 200 -26.25 17.94 13.94
C PRO A 200 -25.85 18.06 15.41
N SER A 201 -26.84 18.17 16.28
CA SER A 201 -26.67 17.88 17.71
C SER A 201 -26.64 16.36 17.95
N LYS A 202 -26.08 15.93 19.08
CA LYS A 202 -26.04 14.51 19.46
C LYS A 202 -27.43 13.85 19.51
N SER A 203 -28.47 14.61 19.85
CA SER A 203 -29.85 14.10 19.90
C SER A 203 -30.49 13.93 18.53
N ASP A 204 -29.96 14.56 17.49
CA ASP A 204 -30.52 14.46 16.13
C ASP A 204 -30.25 13.10 15.49
N GLY A 205 -29.23 12.39 15.97
CA GLY A 205 -28.78 11.14 15.36
C GLY A 205 -28.17 11.37 13.98
N VAL A 206 -28.36 10.40 13.08
CA VAL A 206 -27.92 10.52 11.69
C VAL A 206 -28.88 11.41 10.93
N VAL A 207 -28.35 12.48 10.31
CA VAL A 207 -29.13 13.44 9.51
C VAL A 207 -28.63 13.49 8.08
N ASP A 208 -29.54 13.68 7.13
CA ASP A 208 -29.20 13.97 5.73
C ASP A 208 -28.72 15.42 5.58
N ARG A 209 -27.67 15.62 4.78
CA ARG A 209 -27.09 16.91 4.44
C ARG A 209 -26.64 16.89 2.98
N VAL A 210 -26.28 18.07 2.48
CA VAL A 210 -25.68 18.23 1.16
C VAL A 210 -24.28 18.77 1.36
N VAL A 211 -23.28 18.18 0.71
CA VAL A 211 -21.99 18.83 0.50
C VAL A 211 -22.06 19.58 -0.82
N CYS A 212 -21.71 20.86 -0.79
CA CYS A 212 -21.55 21.68 -1.97
C CYS A 212 -20.07 21.78 -2.32
N PHE A 213 -19.72 21.73 -3.60
CA PHE A 213 -18.35 21.95 -4.07
C PHE A 213 -18.26 23.33 -4.73
N ALA A 214 -17.47 24.21 -4.10
CA ALA A 214 -17.20 25.55 -4.60
C ALA A 214 -16.24 25.47 -5.79
N PHE A 215 -16.61 26.08 -6.92
CA PHE A 215 -15.77 26.09 -8.11
C PHE A 215 -16.12 27.24 -9.05
N PHE A 216 -15.10 27.86 -9.66
CA PHE A 216 -15.22 29.03 -10.55
C PHE A 216 -16.03 30.18 -9.91
N GLY A 217 -15.82 30.40 -8.61
CA GLY A 217 -16.50 31.45 -7.85
C GLY A 217 -18.00 31.21 -7.58
N ASN A 218 -18.55 30.05 -7.96
CA ASN A 218 -19.86 29.61 -7.50
C ASN A 218 -19.69 28.70 -6.27
N PRO A 219 -20.35 29.00 -5.14
CA PRO A 219 -20.19 28.23 -3.91
C PRO A 219 -20.77 26.81 -3.98
N CYS A 220 -21.60 26.48 -4.97
CA CYS A 220 -22.18 25.13 -5.12
C CYS A 220 -22.34 24.81 -6.60
N THR A 221 -21.21 24.54 -7.28
CA THR A 221 -21.19 24.14 -8.69
C THR A 221 -21.54 22.66 -8.86
N TYR A 222 -21.08 21.85 -7.92
CA TYR A 222 -21.46 20.44 -7.78
C TYR A 222 -21.98 20.20 -6.37
N ASP A 223 -22.73 19.13 -6.19
CA ASP A 223 -23.27 18.75 -4.89
C ASP A 223 -23.37 17.22 -4.78
N GLU A 224 -23.35 16.75 -3.54
CA GLU A 224 -23.59 15.35 -3.19
C GLU A 224 -24.41 15.25 -1.91
N ASP A 225 -25.34 14.29 -1.88
CA ASP A 225 -26.10 13.94 -0.69
C ASP A 225 -25.20 13.13 0.26
N VAL A 226 -25.10 13.58 1.51
CA VAL A 226 -24.30 12.94 2.55
C VAL A 226 -25.13 12.70 3.82
N LYS A 227 -24.60 11.88 4.72
CA LYS A 227 -25.13 11.78 6.08
C LYS A 227 -24.12 12.29 7.09
N VAL A 228 -24.60 12.92 8.16
CA VAL A 228 -23.76 13.41 9.24
C VAL A 228 -24.33 12.94 10.58
N VAL A 229 -23.47 12.56 11.51
CA VAL A 229 -23.86 12.26 12.88
C VAL A 229 -22.87 12.88 13.86
N ASN A 230 -23.39 13.32 15.00
CA ASN A 230 -22.60 13.82 16.12
C ASN A 230 -22.45 12.72 17.17
N CYS A 231 -21.23 12.19 17.32
CA CYS A 231 -20.92 11.13 18.27
C CYS A 231 -20.77 11.67 19.71
N GLY A 232 -20.60 12.97 19.87
CA GLY A 232 -20.38 13.66 21.14
C GLY A 232 -19.09 14.45 21.09
N ASP A 233 -17.97 13.75 20.94
CA ASP A 233 -16.65 14.38 20.89
C ASP A 233 -16.19 14.70 19.46
N PHE A 234 -16.82 14.10 18.46
CA PHE A 234 -16.50 14.28 17.05
C PHE A 234 -17.72 14.02 16.16
N TYR A 235 -17.55 14.28 14.87
CA TYR A 235 -18.56 14.04 13.84
C TYR A 235 -18.09 12.95 12.88
N LEU A 236 -19.05 12.16 12.41
CA LEU A 236 -18.85 11.25 11.29
C LEU A 236 -19.67 11.73 10.09
N PHE A 237 -19.06 11.62 8.93
CA PHE A 237 -19.62 12.01 7.65
C PHE A 237 -19.66 10.77 6.76
N GLN A 238 -20.84 10.36 6.33
CA GLN A 238 -20.99 9.32 5.31
C GLN A 238 -20.83 9.98 3.94
N LEU A 239 -19.67 9.79 3.32
CA LEU A 239 -19.26 10.47 2.10
C LEU A 239 -19.28 9.49 0.92
N PRO A 240 -19.97 9.80 -0.20
CA PRO A 240 -19.84 9.06 -1.45
C PRO A 240 -18.58 9.45 -2.22
N ASP A 241 -18.26 8.71 -3.28
CA ASP A 241 -17.29 9.18 -4.29
C ASP A 241 -17.79 10.48 -4.92
N VAL A 242 -16.88 11.43 -5.12
CA VAL A 242 -17.24 12.71 -5.77
C VAL A 242 -17.64 12.52 -7.25
N PRO A 243 -18.53 13.37 -7.80
CA PRO A 243 -19.12 13.16 -9.11
C PRO A 243 -18.12 13.26 -10.28
N GLN A 244 -16.99 13.94 -10.10
CA GLN A 244 -15.89 14.04 -11.07
C GLN A 244 -14.53 14.16 -10.35
N CYS A 245 -13.44 13.74 -11.01
CA CYS A 245 -12.12 13.91 -10.42
C CYS A 245 -11.62 15.34 -10.64
N SER A 246 -11.83 16.14 -9.62
CA SER A 246 -11.24 17.45 -9.32
C SER A 246 -11.92 18.06 -8.08
N LEU A 247 -12.59 17.21 -7.29
CA LEU A 247 -13.41 17.55 -6.14
C LEU A 247 -12.89 16.79 -4.94
N ARG A 248 -12.85 17.45 -3.78
CA ARG A 248 -12.39 16.86 -2.53
C ARG A 248 -13.18 17.43 -1.37
N TYR A 249 -13.47 16.61 -0.37
CA TYR A 249 -14.12 17.04 0.85
C TYR A 249 -13.12 17.76 1.75
N CYS A 250 -13.39 19.03 2.07
CA CYS A 250 -12.56 19.85 2.95
C CYS A 250 -12.77 19.53 4.42
N GLY A 251 -11.72 19.73 5.21
CA GLY A 251 -11.82 19.80 6.67
C GLY A 251 -11.62 21.23 7.21
N ASP A 252 -12.10 21.48 8.42
CA ASP A 252 -12.04 22.74 9.19
C ASP A 252 -11.59 22.41 10.64
#